data_AF-A0A959UZI8-F1
#
_entry.id   AF-A0A959UZI8-F1
#
_cell.length_a   1.000
_cell.length_b   1.000
_cell.length_c   1.000
_cell.angle_alpha   90.00
_cell.angle_beta   90.00
_cell.angle_gamma   90.00
#
_symmetry.space_group_name_H-M   'P 1'
#
loop_
_entity.id
_entity.type
_entity.pdbx_description
1 polymer ?
#
loop_
_entity_poly.entity_id
_entity_poly.type
_entity_poly.pdbx_seq_one_letter_code
_entity_poly.pdbx_strand_id
1 'polypeptide(L)'
;AGTGRLQFSNLSPELDMYAYEAATDTWTTIPNYPGGVREGMDGFTIGQRIFFAFGTPFIQFTKTVYEYVPATQSWTQHPDVPGIGFAYSHGFVIGDTYYIGPENGTNNVYAFDGTTNTWSTVASFPG
;
A
#
# COMPACT_ATOMS: atom_id res chain seq x y z
N ALA A 1 -3.62 11.03 -0.20
CA ALA A 1 -4.11 9.85 -0.93
C ALA A 1 -5.52 9.55 -0.44
N GLY A 2 -6.54 9.71 -1.29
CA GLY A 2 -7.92 9.45 -0.89
C GLY A 2 -8.17 7.94 -0.87
N THR A 3 -8.30 7.36 0.32
CA THR A 3 -8.78 5.98 0.50
C THR A 3 -10.30 6.05 0.54
N GLY A 4 -10.95 5.77 -0.60
CA GLY A 4 -12.34 6.08 -0.89
C GLY A 4 -13.36 5.71 0.19
N ARG A 5 -14.32 6.61 0.41
CA ARG A 5 -15.68 6.29 0.86
C ARG A 5 -16.63 7.42 0.46
N LEU A 6 -17.58 7.14 -0.43
CA LEU A 6 -18.87 7.87 -0.52
C LEU A 6 -20.03 6.89 -0.84
N GLN A 7 -21.06 6.99 0.01
CA GLN A 7 -22.45 6.50 0.06
C GLN A 7 -23.06 5.42 -0.88
N PHE A 8 -23.95 4.65 -0.25
CA PHE A 8 -24.70 3.47 -0.70
C PHE A 8 -25.64 3.68 -1.90
N SER A 9 -25.28 3.11 -3.06
CA SER A 9 -26.19 2.35 -3.94
C SER A 9 -25.37 1.66 -5.04
N ASN A 10 -25.39 0.32 -5.06
CA ASN A 10 -24.68 -0.62 -5.95
C ASN A 10 -23.23 -0.95 -5.51
N LEU A 11 -23.10 -2.12 -4.88
CA LEU A 11 -21.85 -2.70 -4.35
C LEU A 11 -20.90 -3.20 -5.45
N SER A 12 -20.44 -2.30 -6.33
CA SER A 12 -19.21 -2.55 -7.09
C SER A 12 -18.16 -1.59 -6.57
N PRO A 13 -17.24 -2.01 -5.69
CA PRO A 13 -16.09 -1.19 -5.34
C PRO A 13 -15.38 -0.75 -6.62
N GLU A 14 -15.43 0.55 -6.90
CA GLU A 14 -14.79 1.12 -8.08
C GLU A 14 -13.27 1.11 -7.89
N LEU A 15 -12.56 0.56 -8.86
CA LEU A 15 -11.10 0.54 -8.92
C LEU A 15 -10.54 1.91 -9.34
N ASP A 16 -11.17 3.00 -8.91
CA ASP A 16 -10.88 4.32 -9.44
C ASP A 16 -9.69 4.94 -8.72
N MET A 17 -8.61 5.14 -9.47
CA MET A 17 -7.38 5.77 -8.99
C MET A 17 -7.25 7.16 -9.59
N TYR A 18 -6.87 8.13 -8.76
CA TYR A 18 -6.67 9.51 -9.20
C TYR A 18 -5.36 10.09 -8.66
N ALA A 19 -4.75 10.95 -9.47
CA ALA A 19 -3.65 11.82 -9.06
C ALA A 19 -4.15 13.28 -9.00
N TYR A 20 -3.71 14.00 -7.99
CA TYR A 20 -4.00 15.43 -7.81
C TYR A 20 -2.80 16.26 -8.24
N GLU A 21 -3.03 17.24 -9.12
CA GLU A 21 -2.05 18.26 -9.51
C GLU A 21 -2.38 19.57 -8.80
N ALA A 22 -1.51 19.98 -7.88
CA ALA A 22 -1.72 21.16 -7.06
C ALA A 22 -1.51 22.47 -7.84
N ALA A 23 -0.68 22.46 -8.88
CA ALA A 23 -0.42 23.66 -9.68
C ALA A 23 -1.67 24.11 -10.46
N THR A 24 -2.52 23.17 -10.86
CA THR A 24 -3.73 23.42 -11.65
C THR A 24 -5.02 23.18 -10.86
N ASP A 25 -4.93 22.69 -9.63
CA ASP A 25 -6.06 22.29 -8.79
C ASP A 25 -7.00 21.30 -9.49
N THR A 26 -6.41 20.26 -10.09
CA THR A 26 -7.17 19.28 -10.88
C THR A 26 -6.85 17.85 -10.47
N TRP A 27 -7.88 17.00 -10.58
CA TRP A 27 -7.74 15.55 -10.48
C TRP A 27 -7.67 14.93 -11.87
N THR A 28 -6.77 13.97 -12.06
CA THR A 28 -6.64 13.18 -13.29
C THR A 28 -6.76 11.70 -12.96
N THR A 29 -7.50 10.96 -13.78
CA THR A 29 -7.58 9.50 -13.67
C THR A 29 -6.23 8.87 -13.98
N ILE A 30 -5.83 7.89 -13.18
CA ILE A 30 -4.64 7.07 -13.43
C ILE A 30 -5.04 5.60 -13.55
N PRO A 31 -4.18 4.74 -14.11
CA PRO A 31 -4.52 3.32 -14.25
C PRO A 31 -4.84 2.66 -12.91
N ASN A 32 -5.86 1.83 -12.95
CA ASN A 32 -6.40 1.14 -11.78
C ASN A 32 -5.36 0.25 -11.10
N TYR A 33 -5.45 0.13 -9.78
CA TYR A 33 -4.56 -0.72 -8.98
C TYR A 33 -4.69 -2.21 -9.38
N PRO A 34 -3.60 -2.91 -9.77
CA PRO A 34 -3.69 -4.27 -10.31
C PRO A 34 -4.02 -5.35 -9.29
N GLY A 35 -3.82 -5.08 -8.00
CA GLY A 35 -4.15 -6.06 -6.95
C GLY A 35 -5.65 -6.29 -6.81
N GLY A 36 -6.50 -5.57 -7.54
CA GLY A 36 -7.95 -5.68 -7.43
C GLY A 36 -8.50 -4.96 -6.22
N VAL A 37 -9.82 -4.95 -6.14
CA VAL A 37 -10.63 -4.26 -5.14
C VAL A 37 -10.20 -4.62 -3.72
N ARG A 38 -10.06 -3.59 -2.87
CA ARG A 38 -9.82 -3.73 -1.43
C ARG A 38 -9.95 -2.40 -0.70
N GLU A 39 -10.08 -2.49 0.61
CA GLU A 39 -10.06 -1.37 1.56
C GLU A 39 -8.90 -1.52 2.56
N GLY A 40 -8.65 -0.46 3.34
CA GLY A 40 -7.62 -0.49 4.39
C GLY A 40 -6.19 -0.67 3.87
N MET A 41 -5.91 -0.24 2.65
CA MET A 41 -4.56 -0.24 2.06
C MET A 41 -3.65 0.77 2.77
N ASP A 42 -2.34 0.53 2.73
CA ASP A 42 -1.34 1.51 3.11
C ASP A 42 -0.66 2.11 1.88
N GLY A 43 -0.38 3.41 1.94
CA GLY A 43 0.30 4.15 0.88
C GLY A 43 1.53 4.84 1.43
N PHE A 44 2.69 4.58 0.85
CA PHE A 44 3.96 5.11 1.35
C PHE A 44 4.91 5.49 0.21
N THR A 45 5.96 6.26 0.53
CA THR A 45 6.97 6.68 -0.44
C THR A 45 8.36 6.36 0.08
N ILE A 46 9.24 5.87 -0.80
CA ILE A 46 10.68 5.70 -0.53
C ILE A 46 11.42 6.56 -1.56
N GLY A 47 11.99 7.68 -1.11
CA GLY A 47 12.47 8.72 -2.02
C GLY A 47 11.33 9.25 -2.90
N GLN A 48 11.48 9.15 -4.22
CA GLN A 48 10.45 9.58 -5.20
C GLN A 48 9.53 8.43 -5.67
N ARG A 49 9.73 7.22 -5.13
CA ARG A 49 8.96 6.02 -5.52
C ARG A 49 7.68 5.95 -4.70
N ILE A 50 6.55 5.62 -5.34
CA ILE A 50 5.21 5.66 -4.75
C ILE A 50 4.68 4.23 -4.65
N PHE A 51 4.37 3.78 -3.44
CA PHE A 51 3.92 2.42 -3.19
C PHE A 51 2.51 2.37 -2.60
N PHE A 52 1.79 1.33 -3.00
CA PHE A 52 0.49 0.95 -2.49
C PHE A 52 0.57 -0.51 -2.06
N ALA A 53 0.20 -0.78 -0.81
CA ALA A 53 0.39 -2.09 -0.21
C ALA A 53 -0.85 -2.54 0.56
N PHE A 54 -0.96 -3.86 0.68
CA PHE A 54 -1.85 -4.52 1.64
C PHE A 54 -3.33 -4.20 1.40
N GLY A 55 -4.11 -4.17 2.48
CA GLY A 55 -5.57 -4.03 2.48
C GLY A 55 -6.29 -5.37 2.50
N THR A 56 -7.60 -5.32 2.36
CA THR A 56 -8.46 -6.51 2.35
C THR A 56 -9.61 -6.35 1.34
N PRO A 57 -9.89 -7.36 0.50
CA PRO A 57 -11.10 -7.37 -0.31
C PRO A 57 -12.37 -7.61 0.54
N PHE A 58 -12.21 -8.21 1.72
CA PHE A 58 -13.26 -8.41 2.72
C PHE A 58 -12.64 -8.76 4.09
N ILE A 59 -12.45 -10.05 4.39
CA ILE A 59 -11.86 -10.52 5.67
C ILE A 59 -10.39 -10.93 5.59
N GLN A 60 -9.85 -11.15 4.39
CA GLN A 60 -8.51 -11.68 4.21
C GLN A 60 -7.49 -10.56 4.02
N PHE A 61 -6.52 -10.47 4.94
CA PHE A 61 -5.40 -9.55 4.79
C PHE A 61 -4.56 -9.92 3.57
N THR A 62 -4.07 -8.90 2.86
CA THR A 62 -3.29 -9.09 1.65
C THR A 62 -1.83 -8.72 1.89
N LYS A 63 -0.96 -9.36 1.10
CA LYS A 63 0.50 -9.26 1.26
C LYS A 63 1.17 -8.42 0.18
N THR A 64 0.40 -8.09 -0.85
CA THR A 64 0.87 -7.51 -2.11
C THR A 64 1.33 -6.07 -1.93
N VAL A 65 2.43 -5.72 -2.59
CA VAL A 65 2.95 -4.36 -2.70
C VAL A 65 3.13 -4.03 -4.18
N TYR A 66 2.62 -2.87 -4.61
CA TYR A 66 2.85 -2.34 -5.94
C TYR A 66 3.43 -0.93 -5.89
N GLU A 67 4.40 -0.67 -6.76
CA GLU A 67 4.88 0.68 -7.06
C GLU A 67 4.08 1.25 -8.23
N TYR A 68 3.59 2.48 -8.08
CA TYR A 68 3.08 3.27 -9.19
C TYR A 68 4.22 4.12 -9.76
N VAL A 69 4.43 4.04 -11.07
CA VAL A 69 5.45 4.80 -11.80
C VAL A 69 4.74 5.88 -12.64
N PRO A 70 4.72 7.15 -12.21
CA PRO A 70 3.98 8.21 -12.89
C PRO A 70 4.45 8.45 -14.32
N ALA A 71 5.77 8.32 -14.57
CA ALA A 71 6.38 8.57 -15.88
C ALA A 71 5.84 7.65 -16.98
N THR A 72 5.49 6.41 -16.62
CA THR A 72 4.97 5.39 -17.54
C THR A 72 3.51 5.05 -17.29
N GLN A 73 2.87 5.71 -16.31
CA GLN A 73 1.53 5.40 -15.82
C GLN A 73 1.33 3.89 -15.58
N SER A 74 2.33 3.22 -15.04
CA SER A 74 2.32 1.76 -14.90
C SER A 74 2.50 1.34 -13.45
N TRP A 75 2.11 0.10 -13.17
CA TRP A 75 2.30 -0.52 -11.87
C TRP A 75 3.35 -1.62 -11.95
N THR A 76 4.22 -1.69 -10.94
CA THR A 76 5.22 -2.75 -10.80
C THR A 76 4.98 -3.48 -9.48
N GLN A 77 4.79 -4.79 -9.53
CA GLN A 77 4.65 -5.59 -8.31
C GLN A 77 6.01 -5.80 -7.66
N HIS A 78 6.07 -5.59 -6.35
CA HIS A 78 7.22 -5.89 -5.49
C HIS A 78 6.99 -7.17 -4.70
N PRO A 79 8.04 -7.74 -4.08
CA PRO A 79 7.88 -8.93 -3.25
C PRO A 79 6.82 -8.74 -2.17
N ASP A 80 5.98 -9.76 -2.02
CA ASP A 80 4.98 -9.82 -0.96
C ASP A 80 5.65 -9.82 0.42
N VAL A 81 4.99 -9.23 1.42
CA VAL A 81 5.47 -9.33 2.81
C VAL A 81 5.46 -10.81 3.26
N PRO A 82 6.47 -11.30 4.00
CA PRO A 82 6.58 -12.73 4.34
C PRO A 82 5.44 -13.27 5.23
N GLY A 83 4.75 -12.39 5.94
CA GLY A 83 3.71 -12.70 6.90
C GLY A 83 2.33 -13.02 6.31
N ILE A 84 1.28 -12.87 7.10
CA ILE A 84 -0.12 -13.07 6.70
C ILE A 84 -0.70 -11.88 5.94
N GLY A 85 0.00 -10.75 5.93
CA GLY A 85 -0.43 -9.51 5.31
C GLY A 85 -1.06 -8.53 6.30
N PHE A 86 -1.45 -7.37 5.80
CA PHE A 86 -1.99 -6.28 6.61
C PHE A 86 -3.29 -5.73 6.02
N ALA A 87 -4.10 -5.10 6.87
CA ALA A 87 -5.19 -4.23 6.48
C ALA A 87 -5.41 -3.25 7.63
N TYR A 88 -5.79 -2.01 7.31
CA TYR A 88 -6.02 -0.95 8.31
C TYR A 88 -4.82 -0.71 9.24
N SER A 89 -3.62 -1.02 8.73
CA SER A 89 -2.35 -0.85 9.41
C SER A 89 -1.57 0.22 8.67
N HIS A 90 -0.82 1.03 9.41
CA HIS A 90 0.03 2.07 8.82
C HIS A 90 1.47 1.80 9.21
N GLY A 91 2.32 1.67 8.19
CA GLY A 91 3.75 1.64 8.37
C GLY A 91 4.35 3.05 8.36
N PHE A 92 5.68 3.11 8.44
CA PHE A 92 6.43 4.34 8.30
C PHE A 92 7.77 4.07 7.60
N VAL A 93 8.37 5.11 7.05
CA VAL A 93 9.65 5.01 6.33
C VAL A 93 10.75 5.71 7.14
N ILE A 94 11.88 5.03 7.32
CA ILE A 94 13.13 5.62 7.83
C ILE A 94 14.22 5.37 6.79
N GLY A 95 14.81 6.44 6.28
CA GLY A 95 15.77 6.34 5.17
C GLY A 95 15.12 5.67 3.95
N ASP A 96 15.74 4.60 3.47
CA ASP A 96 15.23 3.83 2.34
C ASP A 96 14.45 2.56 2.75
N THR A 97 14.01 2.48 4.02
CA THR A 97 13.34 1.29 4.55
C THR A 97 11.95 1.62 5.07
N TYR A 98 10.95 0.88 4.59
CA TYR A 98 9.57 0.93 5.08
C TYR A 98 9.35 -0.15 6.15
N TYR A 99 8.77 0.23 7.28
CA TYR A 99 8.50 -0.65 8.42
C TYR A 99 7.00 -0.77 8.64
N ILE A 100 6.50 -1.99 8.84
CA ILE A 100 5.10 -2.24 9.19
C ILE A 100 4.97 -3.34 10.24
N GLY A 101 4.08 -3.12 11.20
CA GLY A 101 3.75 -4.04 12.27
C GLY A 101 3.07 -3.31 13.44
N PRO A 102 2.74 -4.01 14.52
CA PRO A 102 2.87 -5.47 14.68
C PRO A 102 1.92 -6.25 13.77
N GLU A 103 2.38 -7.39 13.25
CA GLU A 103 1.53 -8.36 12.57
C GLU A 103 0.51 -8.96 13.55
N ASN A 104 -0.73 -9.09 13.08
CA ASN A 104 -1.81 -9.68 13.84
C ASN A 104 -1.48 -11.12 14.26
N GLY A 105 -1.41 -11.35 15.57
CA GLY A 105 -1.17 -12.65 16.19
C GLY A 105 0.29 -12.99 16.51
N THR A 106 1.28 -12.18 16.12
CA THR A 106 2.71 -12.54 16.27
C THR A 106 3.64 -11.42 16.78
N ASN A 107 3.17 -10.18 16.90
CA ASN A 107 3.98 -8.99 17.23
C ASN A 107 5.17 -8.74 16.26
N ASN A 108 5.24 -9.45 15.13
CA ASN A 108 6.30 -9.29 14.16
C ASN A 108 6.25 -7.89 13.53
N VAL A 109 7.42 -7.30 13.32
CA VAL A 109 7.58 -6.08 12.52
C VAL A 109 8.42 -6.44 11.31
N TYR A 110 7.95 -6.07 10.12
CA TYR A 110 8.63 -6.30 8.86
C TYR A 110 9.23 -5.01 8.32
N ALA A 111 10.40 -5.12 7.71
CA ALA A 111 11.13 -4.03 7.08
C ALA A 111 11.35 -4.35 5.60
N PHE A 112 10.85 -3.49 4.71
CA PHE A 112 11.08 -3.52 3.28
C PHE A 112 12.18 -2.54 2.91
N ASP A 113 13.32 -3.06 2.49
CA ASP A 113 14.44 -2.25 1.99
C ASP A 113 14.19 -1.91 0.53
N GLY A 114 13.96 -0.63 0.26
CA GLY A 114 13.70 -0.11 -1.09
C GLY A 114 14.91 -0.15 -2.02
N THR A 115 16.13 -0.31 -1.49
CA THR A 115 17.38 -0.39 -2.28
C THR A 115 17.62 -1.80 -2.78
N THR A 116 17.45 -2.80 -1.90
CA THR A 116 17.67 -4.21 -2.22
C THR A 116 16.39 -4.90 -2.71
N ASN A 117 15.24 -4.25 -2.54
CA ASN A 117 13.92 -4.80 -2.86
C ASN A 117 13.64 -6.11 -2.11
N THR A 118 13.96 -6.13 -0.81
CA THR A 118 13.80 -7.33 0.03
C THR A 118 13.10 -7.02 1.35
N TRP A 119 12.45 -8.04 1.89
CA TRP A 119 11.85 -8.00 3.22
C TRP A 119 12.76 -8.68 4.24
N SER A 120 12.79 -8.11 5.45
CA SER A 120 13.37 -8.73 6.63
C SER A 120 12.42 -8.57 7.82
N THR A 121 12.50 -9.50 8.78
CA THR A 121 11.84 -9.34 10.08
C THR A 121 12.79 -8.63 11.02
N VAL A 122 12.34 -7.57 11.68
CA VAL A 122 13.11 -6.85 12.71
C VAL A 122 12.64 -7.24 14.11
N ALA A 123 13.23 -6.61 15.14
CA ALA A 123 12.82 -6.87 16.52
C ALA A 123 11.31 -6.68 16.69
N SER A 124 10.65 -7.69 17.26
CA SER A 124 9.21 -7.68 17.51
C SER A 124 8.82 -6.54 18.46
N PHE A 125 7.63 -5.99 18.29
CA PHE A 125 7.09 -4.97 19.18
C PHE A 125 6.86 -5.58 20.59
N PRO A 126 7.37 -4.96 21.67
CA PRO A 126 7.33 -5.58 23.00
C PRO A 126 5.94 -5.60 23.66
N GLY A 127 5.01 -4.74 23.23
CA GLY A 127 3.65 -4.63 23.79
C GLY A 127 3.19 -3.20 24.01
#